data_AF-A0A1G5HIL7-F1
#
_entry.id   AF-A0A1G5HIL7-F1
#
_cell.length_a   1.000
_cell.length_b   1.000
_cell.length_c   1.000
_cell.angle_alpha   90.00
_cell.angle_beta   90.00
_cell.angle_gamma   90.00
#
_symmetry.space_group_name_H-M   'P 1'
#
loop_
_entity.id
_entity.type
_entity.pdbx_description
1 polymer ?
#
loop_
_entity_poly.entity_id
_entity_poly.type
_entity_poly.pdbx_seq_one_letter_code
_entity_poly.pdbx_strand_id
1 'polypeptide(L)'
;MPESLRNLRYDLSIIASWVRPGTRVLGLGCGDGDLLYALKRHKKVVETGIEIDEAQVARCIERGLTVVQGDMNEEVKDYPDDFFDYVICSQTLQQAYDPSGLIREMLRIGKHAVVSFPNFCHWRIRLQMLASGYVPRTRELPYEWYDTPNIRVLSLNDFRRFAGEVGFSIRKEATINSRDIRVTGTEVGFLPNLRATYGIYLIGR
;
A
#
# COMPACT_ATOMS: atom_id res chain seq x y z
N MET A 1 6.73 11.52 -17.69
CA MET A 1 5.57 10.84 -17.09
C MET A 1 4.29 11.54 -17.54
N PRO A 2 3.24 10.83 -18.01
CA PRO A 2 1.94 11.39 -18.37
C PRO A 2 1.36 12.30 -17.25
N GLU A 3 0.61 13.33 -17.62
CA GLU A 3 0.15 14.42 -16.72
C GLU A 3 -0.71 13.93 -15.54
N SER A 4 -1.60 12.98 -15.79
CA SER A 4 -2.43 12.28 -14.80
C SER A 4 -1.67 11.40 -13.80
N LEU A 5 -0.53 10.82 -14.21
CA LEU A 5 0.33 10.07 -13.28
C LEU A 5 1.09 11.01 -12.36
N ARG A 6 1.29 12.27 -12.76
CA ARG A 6 1.80 13.31 -11.86
C ARG A 6 0.73 13.65 -10.83
N ASN A 7 -0.54 13.72 -11.19
CA ASN A 7 -1.61 14.06 -10.24
C ASN A 7 -1.90 13.00 -9.16
N LEU A 8 -1.27 11.82 -9.25
CA LEU A 8 -1.34 10.82 -8.20
C LEU A 8 -0.64 11.31 -6.93
N ARG A 9 -1.16 10.84 -5.80
CA ARG A 9 -0.44 10.88 -4.53
C ARG A 9 0.96 10.28 -4.73
N TYR A 10 1.98 10.91 -4.16
CA TYR A 10 3.38 10.61 -4.51
C TYR A 10 3.76 9.13 -4.33
N ASP A 11 3.26 8.48 -3.28
CA ASP A 11 3.44 7.04 -3.06
C ASP A 11 2.84 6.18 -4.18
N LEU A 12 1.62 6.50 -4.62
CA LEU A 12 0.96 5.83 -5.75
C LEU A 12 1.74 6.05 -7.05
N SER A 13 2.37 7.21 -7.24
CA SER A 13 3.21 7.48 -8.41
C SER A 13 4.45 6.58 -8.46
N ILE A 14 5.06 6.29 -7.31
CA ILE A 14 6.20 5.38 -7.20
C ILE A 14 5.75 3.95 -7.50
N ILE A 15 4.66 3.50 -6.89
CA ILE A 15 4.06 2.18 -7.17
C ILE A 15 3.76 2.05 -8.67
N ALA A 16 3.09 3.06 -9.23
CA ALA A 16 2.78 3.10 -10.64
C ALA A 16 4.04 2.99 -11.49
N SER A 17 5.15 3.63 -11.13
CA SER A 17 6.42 3.54 -11.85
C SER A 17 6.98 2.11 -11.94
N TRP A 18 6.71 1.26 -10.94
CA TRP A 18 7.19 -0.13 -10.89
C TRP A 18 6.33 -1.12 -11.68
N VAL A 19 5.05 -0.79 -11.92
CA VAL A 19 4.13 -1.63 -12.68
C VAL A 19 4.46 -1.56 -14.18
N ARG A 20 4.57 -2.70 -14.85
CA ARG A 20 4.80 -2.74 -16.31
C ARG A 20 3.51 -2.42 -17.08
N PRO A 21 3.59 -1.77 -18.25
CA PRO A 21 2.42 -1.59 -19.12
C PRO A 21 1.85 -2.93 -19.62
N GLY A 22 0.54 -2.97 -19.86
CA GLY A 22 -0.16 -4.12 -20.45
C GLY A 22 -0.33 -5.33 -19.53
N THR A 23 0.02 -5.22 -18.25
CA THR A 23 -0.03 -6.35 -17.31
C THR A 23 -1.36 -6.47 -16.59
N ARG A 24 -1.63 -7.63 -15.96
CA ARG A 24 -2.78 -7.84 -15.07
C ARG A 24 -2.44 -7.38 -13.65
N VAL A 25 -3.29 -6.54 -13.06
CA VAL A 25 -3.05 -5.92 -11.76
C VAL A 25 -4.25 -6.11 -10.84
N LEU A 26 -4.02 -6.61 -9.62
CA LEU A 26 -5.00 -6.63 -8.53
C LEU A 26 -4.66 -5.54 -7.51
N GLY A 27 -5.63 -4.70 -7.15
CA GLY A 27 -5.54 -3.77 -6.02
C GLY A 27 -6.34 -4.27 -4.82
N LEU A 28 -5.69 -4.44 -3.67
CA LEU A 28 -6.29 -4.84 -2.41
C LEU A 28 -6.54 -3.61 -1.53
N GLY A 29 -7.80 -3.40 -1.10
CA GLY A 29 -8.23 -2.16 -0.47
C GLY A 29 -7.99 -0.99 -1.42
N CYS A 30 -8.58 -1.06 -2.63
CA CYS A 30 -8.26 -0.13 -3.70
C CYS A 30 -8.81 1.31 -3.49
N GLY A 31 -9.60 1.54 -2.44
CA GLY A 31 -10.21 2.83 -2.14
C GLY A 31 -11.07 3.32 -3.30
N ASP A 32 -10.94 4.59 -3.65
CA ASP A 32 -11.65 5.19 -4.79
C ASP A 32 -11.03 4.86 -6.16
N GLY A 33 -10.02 3.98 -6.18
CA GLY A 33 -9.44 3.43 -7.39
C GLY A 33 -8.45 4.35 -8.10
N ASP A 34 -7.94 5.42 -7.47
CA ASP A 34 -6.99 6.36 -8.07
C ASP A 34 -5.81 5.69 -8.80
N LEU A 35 -5.16 4.73 -8.13
CA LEU A 35 -4.03 4.00 -8.71
C LEU A 35 -4.46 3.13 -9.89
N LEU A 36 -5.52 2.34 -9.73
CA LEU A 36 -6.00 1.42 -10.78
C LEU A 36 -6.46 2.20 -12.01
N TYR A 37 -7.19 3.30 -11.81
CA TYR A 37 -7.60 4.21 -12.88
C TYR A 37 -6.41 4.77 -13.66
N ALA A 38 -5.40 5.27 -12.96
CA ALA A 38 -4.21 5.80 -13.60
C ALA A 38 -3.42 4.70 -14.35
N LEU A 39 -3.30 3.50 -13.78
CA LEU A 39 -2.66 2.37 -14.46
C LEU A 39 -3.45 1.95 -15.70
N LYS A 40 -4.78 1.84 -15.62
CA LYS A 40 -5.64 1.48 -16.77
C LYS A 40 -5.44 2.48 -17.91
N ARG A 41 -5.55 3.77 -17.60
CA ARG A 41 -5.53 4.83 -18.61
C ARG A 41 -4.15 5.08 -19.22
N HIS A 42 -3.07 4.94 -18.45
CA HIS A 42 -1.71 5.32 -18.90
C HIS A 42 -0.78 4.15 -19.16
N LYS A 43 -1.04 3.01 -18.53
CA LYS A 43 -0.26 1.80 -18.69
C LYS A 43 -1.03 0.68 -19.38
N LYS A 44 -2.31 0.89 -19.72
CA LYS A 44 -3.15 -0.12 -20.39
C LYS A 44 -3.16 -1.44 -19.64
N VAL A 45 -3.10 -1.40 -18.31
CA VAL A 45 -3.20 -2.62 -17.50
C VAL A 45 -4.61 -3.15 -17.57
N VAL A 46 -4.77 -4.45 -17.32
CA VAL A 46 -6.06 -5.06 -17.01
C VAL A 46 -6.18 -5.06 -15.49
N GLU A 47 -7.00 -4.17 -14.96
CA GLU A 47 -7.14 -3.96 -13.53
C GLU A 47 -8.28 -4.78 -12.92
N THR A 48 -8.11 -5.14 -11.65
CA THR A 48 -9.16 -5.64 -10.77
C THR A 48 -8.93 -5.04 -9.38
N GLY A 49 -9.98 -4.66 -8.69
CA GLY A 49 -9.92 -4.17 -7.31
C GLY A 49 -10.76 -5.00 -6.36
N ILE A 50 -10.34 -5.06 -5.10
CA ILE A 50 -11.15 -5.51 -3.96
C ILE A 50 -11.22 -4.35 -2.98
N GLU A 51 -12.43 -3.98 -2.56
CA GLU A 51 -12.68 -2.92 -1.58
C GLU A 51 -13.86 -3.30 -0.68
N ILE A 52 -13.76 -3.00 0.61
CA ILE A 52 -14.78 -3.35 1.60
C ILE A 52 -15.86 -2.26 1.71
N ASP A 53 -15.48 -0.99 1.49
CA ASP A 53 -16.37 0.16 1.56
C ASP A 53 -17.22 0.32 0.29
N GLU A 54 -18.55 0.22 0.45
CA GLU A 54 -19.52 0.27 -0.65
C GLU A 54 -19.47 1.60 -1.43
N ALA A 55 -19.26 2.73 -0.75
CA ALA A 55 -19.20 4.03 -1.40
C ALA A 55 -17.94 4.17 -2.27
N GLN A 56 -16.82 3.59 -1.83
CA GLN A 56 -15.58 3.55 -2.60
C GLN A 56 -15.69 2.60 -3.81
N VAL A 57 -16.37 1.46 -3.67
CA VAL A 57 -16.71 0.57 -4.78
C VAL A 57 -17.55 1.30 -5.83
N ALA A 58 -18.61 2.02 -5.41
CA ALA A 58 -19.44 2.80 -6.32
C ALA A 58 -18.62 3.82 -7.13
N ARG A 59 -17.71 4.56 -6.48
CA ARG A 59 -16.79 5.49 -7.16
C ARG A 59 -15.87 4.79 -8.17
N CYS A 60 -15.38 3.60 -7.85
CA CYS A 60 -14.56 2.83 -8.76
C CYS A 60 -15.34 2.43 -10.02
N ILE A 61 -16.58 1.96 -9.84
CA ILE A 61 -17.47 1.57 -10.94
C ILE A 61 -17.81 2.79 -11.82
N GLU A 62 -18.11 3.94 -11.22
CA GLU A 62 -18.34 5.20 -11.94
C GLU A 62 -17.13 5.60 -12.81
N ARG A 63 -15.91 5.31 -12.35
CA ARG A 63 -14.66 5.52 -13.08
C ARG A 63 -14.38 4.45 -14.13
N GLY A 64 -15.25 3.45 -14.27
CA GLY A 64 -15.15 2.36 -15.22
C GLY A 64 -14.12 1.28 -14.83
N LEU A 65 -13.85 1.11 -13.54
CA LEU A 65 -12.96 0.06 -13.02
C LEU A 65 -13.74 -1.23 -12.72
N THR A 66 -13.06 -2.36 -12.85
CA THR A 66 -13.58 -3.65 -12.36
C THR A 66 -13.23 -3.83 -10.89
N VAL A 67 -14.24 -3.77 -10.01
CA VAL A 67 -14.05 -3.91 -8.55
C VAL A 67 -15.08 -4.86 -7.96
N VAL A 68 -14.62 -5.71 -7.03
CA VAL A 68 -15.44 -6.59 -6.20
C VAL A 68 -15.55 -5.96 -4.81
N GLN A 69 -16.77 -5.91 -4.27
CA GLN A 69 -16.98 -5.54 -2.88
C GLN A 69 -16.71 -6.77 -1.99
N GLY A 70 -15.73 -6.70 -1.11
CA GLY A 70 -15.40 -7.83 -0.25
C GLY A 70 -14.19 -7.62 0.64
N ASP A 71 -13.95 -8.59 1.54
CA ASP A 71 -12.77 -8.61 2.40
C ASP A 71 -11.58 -9.19 1.64
N MET A 72 -10.54 -8.37 1.43
CA MET A 72 -9.31 -8.81 0.77
C MET A 72 -8.62 -10.03 1.42
N ASN A 73 -8.89 -10.32 2.69
CA ASN A 73 -8.34 -11.51 3.35
C ASN A 73 -9.02 -12.80 2.87
N GLU A 74 -10.27 -12.72 2.41
CA GLU A 74 -11.05 -13.85 1.92
C GLU A 74 -11.05 -13.91 0.39
N GLU A 75 -11.36 -12.79 -0.28
CA GLU A 75 -11.51 -12.70 -1.74
C GLU A 75 -10.23 -13.09 -2.51
N VAL A 76 -9.04 -12.89 -1.92
CA VAL A 76 -7.77 -13.28 -2.58
C VAL A 76 -7.64 -14.79 -2.77
N LYS A 77 -8.33 -15.59 -1.94
CA LYS A 77 -8.25 -17.06 -1.98
C LYS A 77 -8.92 -17.64 -3.22
N ASP A 78 -9.88 -16.91 -3.81
CA ASP A 78 -10.65 -17.36 -4.97
C ASP A 78 -9.90 -17.21 -6.30
N TYR A 79 -8.76 -16.52 -6.31
CA TYR A 79 -7.93 -16.38 -7.50
C TYR A 79 -6.95 -17.54 -7.68
N PRO A 80 -6.70 -17.99 -8.92
CA PRO A 80 -5.73 -19.03 -9.20
C PRO A 80 -4.29 -18.52 -9.06
N ASP A 81 -3.37 -19.45 -8.89
CA ASP A 81 -1.93 -19.17 -8.81
C ASP A 81 -1.45 -18.41 -10.06
N ASP A 82 -0.54 -17.45 -9.85
CA ASP A 82 0.12 -16.67 -10.90
C ASP A 82 -0.83 -15.97 -11.91
N PHE A 83 -2.07 -15.72 -11.49
CA PHE A 83 -3.07 -15.04 -12.32
C PHE A 83 -2.69 -13.59 -12.62
N PHE A 84 -2.22 -12.86 -11.61
CA PHE A 84 -1.83 -11.46 -11.74
C PHE A 84 -0.32 -11.31 -11.95
N ASP A 85 0.07 -10.27 -12.70
CA ASP A 85 1.48 -9.90 -12.76
C ASP A 85 1.89 -9.05 -11.55
N TYR A 86 0.97 -8.23 -11.03
CA TYR A 86 1.16 -7.41 -9.83
C TYR A 86 -0.05 -7.49 -8.90
N VAL A 87 0.19 -7.70 -7.62
CA VAL A 87 -0.82 -7.54 -6.55
C VAL A 87 -0.40 -6.40 -5.64
N ILE A 88 -1.24 -5.39 -5.46
CA ILE A 88 -0.88 -4.14 -4.80
C ILE A 88 -1.75 -3.95 -3.56
N CYS A 89 -1.14 -3.86 -2.38
CA CYS A 89 -1.78 -3.51 -1.12
C CYS A 89 -1.15 -2.22 -0.60
N SER A 90 -1.75 -1.07 -0.95
CA SER A 90 -1.17 0.24 -0.67
C SER A 90 -1.89 0.95 0.47
N GLN A 91 -1.19 1.18 1.58
CA GLN A 91 -1.74 1.78 2.81
C GLN A 91 -2.90 1.00 3.45
N THR A 92 -2.95 -0.31 3.21
CA THR A 92 -3.99 -1.20 3.76
C THR A 92 -3.38 -2.35 4.56
N LEU A 93 -2.08 -2.64 4.41
CA LEU A 93 -1.44 -3.78 5.11
C LEU A 93 -1.56 -3.69 6.63
N GLN A 94 -1.54 -2.48 7.20
CA GLN A 94 -1.65 -2.27 8.64
C GLN A 94 -3.05 -2.59 9.21
N GLN A 95 -4.04 -2.79 8.34
CA GLN A 95 -5.40 -3.21 8.69
C GLN A 95 -5.56 -4.74 8.59
N ALA A 96 -4.56 -5.46 8.06
CA ALA A 96 -4.65 -6.91 7.87
C ALA A 96 -4.60 -7.68 9.20
N TYR A 97 -5.55 -8.59 9.38
CA TYR A 97 -5.62 -9.49 10.54
C TYR A 97 -4.48 -10.51 10.53
N ASP A 98 -4.17 -11.13 9.40
CA ASP A 98 -2.99 -11.99 9.23
C ASP A 98 -2.11 -11.45 8.08
N PRO A 99 -1.16 -10.53 8.36
CA PRO A 99 -0.29 -9.99 7.33
C PRO A 99 0.61 -11.06 6.69
N SER A 100 0.91 -12.16 7.40
CA SER A 100 1.75 -13.24 6.87
C SER A 100 0.97 -14.06 5.84
N GLY A 101 -0.26 -14.46 6.18
CA GLY A 101 -1.18 -15.16 5.29
C GLY A 101 -1.52 -14.32 4.07
N LEU A 102 -1.87 -13.04 4.28
CA LEU A 102 -2.18 -12.13 3.17
C LEU A 102 -1.00 -11.98 2.21
N ILE A 103 0.22 -11.78 2.70
CA ILE A 103 1.41 -11.69 1.82
C ILE A 103 1.67 -13.00 1.07
N ARG A 104 1.49 -14.16 1.72
CA ARG A 104 1.61 -15.46 1.03
C ARG A 104 0.60 -15.58 -0.09
N GLU A 105 -0.66 -15.21 0.13
CA GLU A 105 -1.70 -15.23 -0.91
C GLU A 105 -1.40 -14.23 -2.03
N MET A 106 -0.99 -13.00 -1.70
CA MET A 106 -0.54 -12.01 -2.70
C MET A 106 0.58 -12.56 -3.58
N LEU A 107 1.56 -13.23 -2.98
CA LEU A 107 2.67 -13.86 -3.69
C LEU A 107 2.27 -15.16 -4.38
N ARG A 108 1.17 -15.82 -4.00
CA ARG A 108 0.63 -17.01 -4.68
C ARG A 108 -0.09 -16.61 -5.97
N ILE A 109 -0.97 -15.62 -5.90
CA ILE A 109 -1.78 -15.19 -7.05
C ILE A 109 -1.03 -14.20 -7.96
N GLY A 110 0.07 -13.61 -7.48
CA GLY A 110 0.85 -12.58 -8.17
C GLY A 110 2.30 -12.97 -8.42
N LYS A 111 2.83 -12.63 -9.61
CA LYS A 111 4.28 -12.74 -9.89
C LYS A 111 5.11 -11.76 -9.06
N HIS A 112 4.54 -10.60 -8.77
CA HIS A 112 5.09 -9.58 -7.89
C HIS A 112 3.99 -9.05 -6.98
N ALA A 113 4.37 -8.66 -5.75
CA ALA A 113 3.48 -7.93 -4.87
C ALA A 113 4.09 -6.58 -4.49
N VAL A 114 3.24 -5.57 -4.30
CA VAL A 114 3.66 -4.25 -3.80
C VAL A 114 2.90 -3.98 -2.52
N VAL A 115 3.62 -3.65 -1.45
CA VAL A 115 3.03 -3.24 -0.19
C VAL A 115 3.52 -1.87 0.24
N SER A 116 2.64 -1.06 0.82
CA SER A 116 3.03 0.21 1.43
C SER A 116 2.28 0.45 2.75
N PHE A 117 2.94 1.13 3.69
CA PHE A 117 2.39 1.40 5.01
C PHE A 117 3.09 2.59 5.67
N PRO A 118 2.42 3.29 6.61
CA PRO A 118 3.04 4.36 7.39
C PRO A 118 4.11 3.81 8.34
N ASN A 119 5.20 4.55 8.51
CA ASN A 119 6.27 4.23 9.44
C ASN A 119 5.96 4.80 10.84
N PHE A 120 5.48 3.95 11.74
CA PHE A 120 5.21 4.32 13.14
C PHE A 120 6.47 4.69 13.93
N CYS A 121 7.65 4.42 13.39
CA CYS A 121 8.91 4.76 14.00
C CYS A 121 9.45 6.13 13.57
N HIS A 122 8.67 6.98 12.91
CA HIS A 122 9.12 8.31 12.52
C HIS A 122 9.47 9.20 13.73
N TRP A 123 10.48 10.06 13.63
CA TRP A 123 10.99 10.87 14.76
C TRP A 123 9.93 11.73 15.45
N ARG A 124 8.96 12.26 14.70
CA ARG A 124 7.86 13.08 15.28
C ARG A 124 6.99 12.27 16.21
N ILE A 125 6.70 11.03 15.85
CA ILE A 125 5.91 10.08 16.64
C ILE A 125 6.66 9.79 17.96
N ARG A 126 7.96 9.48 17.86
CA ARG A 126 8.82 9.25 19.03
C ARG A 126 8.86 10.45 19.98
N LEU A 127 9.08 11.66 19.45
CA LEU A 127 9.15 12.86 20.27
C LEU A 127 7.81 13.20 20.93
N GLN A 128 6.69 13.02 20.21
CA GLN A 128 5.36 13.27 20.77
C GLN A 128 5.08 12.32 21.93
N MET A 129 5.34 11.02 21.77
CA MET A 129 5.20 10.04 22.85
C MET A 129 6.10 10.37 24.05
N LEU A 130 7.37 10.72 23.78
CA LEU A 130 8.31 11.09 24.84
C LEU A 130 7.85 12.33 25.62
N ALA A 131 7.31 13.33 24.93
CA ALA A 131 6.91 14.60 25.54
C ALA A 131 5.53 14.55 26.22
N SER A 132 4.59 13.77 25.69
CA SER A 132 3.19 13.78 26.16
C SER A 132 2.79 12.53 26.95
N GLY A 133 3.46 11.38 26.73
CA GLY A 133 3.05 10.09 27.29
C GLY A 133 1.80 9.48 26.63
N TYR A 134 1.20 10.13 25.63
CA TYR A 134 0.01 9.65 24.92
C TYR A 134 0.37 8.99 23.59
N VAL A 135 -0.49 8.08 23.13
CA VAL A 135 -0.43 7.54 21.77
C VAL A 135 -0.50 8.71 20.78
N PRO A 136 0.45 8.83 19.86
CA PRO A 136 0.62 10.02 19.05
C PRO A 136 -0.42 10.06 17.94
N ARG A 137 -1.08 11.21 17.81
CA ARG A 137 -1.93 11.53 16.66
C ARG A 137 -1.11 12.32 15.65
N THR A 138 -1.02 11.78 14.45
CA THR A 138 -0.31 12.40 13.33
C THR A 138 -1.24 12.50 12.12
N ARG A 139 -0.75 13.06 11.02
CA ARG A 139 -1.56 13.15 9.80
C ARG A 139 -1.75 11.79 9.16
N GLU A 140 -0.70 10.98 9.22
CA GLU A 140 -0.63 9.62 8.72
C GLU A 140 -1.41 8.65 9.62
N LEU A 141 -1.66 9.05 10.88
CA LEU A 141 -2.41 8.30 11.90
C LEU A 141 -3.40 9.24 12.61
N PRO A 142 -4.48 9.66 11.93
CA PRO A 142 -5.39 10.69 12.43
C PRO A 142 -6.38 10.19 13.51
N TYR A 143 -6.39 8.88 13.75
CA TYR A 143 -7.31 8.17 14.61
C TYR A 143 -6.87 8.16 16.08
N GLU A 144 -7.84 8.03 16.97
CA GLU A 144 -7.60 7.71 18.37
C GLU A 144 -7.28 6.21 18.52
N TRP A 145 -6.55 5.84 19.57
CA TRP A 145 -6.11 4.45 19.76
C TRP A 145 -7.25 3.43 19.89
N TYR A 146 -8.42 3.88 20.35
CA TYR A 146 -9.62 3.06 20.55
C TYR A 146 -10.57 3.03 19.34
N ASP A 147 -10.31 3.86 18.32
CA ASP A 147 -11.17 4.00 17.13
C ASP A 147 -10.30 4.17 15.89
N THR A 148 -9.43 3.17 15.65
CA THR A 148 -8.55 3.14 14.49
C THR A 148 -8.74 1.85 13.68
N PRO A 149 -8.79 1.93 12.34
CA PRO A 149 -8.76 0.73 11.50
C PRO A 149 -7.36 0.08 11.47
N ASN A 150 -6.32 0.82 11.87
CA ASN A 150 -4.93 0.36 11.81
C ASN A 150 -4.60 -0.47 13.07
N ILE A 151 -4.89 -1.77 13.01
CA ILE A 151 -4.63 -2.71 14.11
C ILE A 151 -3.14 -3.10 14.25
N ARG A 152 -2.29 -2.76 13.27
CA ARG A 152 -0.85 -3.04 13.28
C ARG A 152 -0.02 -1.76 13.37
N VAL A 153 0.94 -1.77 14.30
CA VAL A 153 1.99 -0.75 14.43
C VAL A 153 3.26 -1.31 13.81
N LEU A 154 3.76 -0.68 12.75
CA LEU A 154 4.87 -1.21 11.97
C LEU A 154 5.97 -0.16 11.73
N SER A 155 7.23 -0.56 11.84
CA SER A 155 8.37 0.21 11.34
C SER A 155 8.93 -0.37 10.05
N LEU A 156 9.76 0.40 9.36
CA LEU A 156 10.48 -0.09 8.18
C LEU A 156 11.41 -1.26 8.55
N ASN A 157 12.04 -1.19 9.71
CA ASN A 157 12.93 -2.25 10.19
C ASN A 157 12.15 -3.52 10.55
N ASP A 158 10.96 -3.40 11.15
CA ASP A 158 10.10 -4.55 11.45
C ASP A 158 9.71 -5.27 10.16
N PHE A 159 9.34 -4.52 9.11
CA PHE A 159 8.99 -5.13 7.83
C PHE A 159 10.17 -5.86 7.17
N ARG A 160 11.37 -5.27 7.19
CA ARG A 160 12.58 -5.92 6.65
C ARG A 160 12.91 -7.20 7.40
N ARG A 161 12.75 -7.20 8.73
CA ARG A 161 12.91 -8.41 9.55
C ARG A 161 11.83 -9.44 9.24
N PHE A 162 10.58 -9.01 9.16
CA PHE A 162 9.42 -9.85 8.85
C PHE A 162 9.56 -10.56 7.50
N ALA A 163 10.16 -9.90 6.49
CA ALA A 163 10.47 -10.53 5.21
C ALA A 163 11.31 -11.80 5.35
N GLY A 164 12.35 -11.75 6.20
CA GLY A 164 13.20 -12.91 6.49
C GLY A 164 12.47 -14.00 7.29
N GLU A 165 11.60 -13.62 8.22
CA GLU A 165 10.83 -14.56 9.05
C GLU A 165 9.75 -15.30 8.26
N VAL A 166 9.09 -14.64 7.31
CA VAL A 166 8.04 -15.25 6.47
C VAL A 166 8.63 -15.96 5.24
N GLY A 167 9.82 -15.57 4.81
CA GLY A 167 10.53 -16.19 3.68
C GLY A 167 10.19 -15.58 2.32
N PHE A 168 9.98 -14.26 2.24
CA PHE A 168 9.84 -13.54 0.97
C PHE A 168 10.98 -12.55 0.74
N SER A 169 11.20 -12.19 -0.51
CA SER A 169 12.30 -11.30 -0.90
C SER A 169 11.81 -9.89 -1.18
N ILE A 170 12.51 -8.89 -0.64
CA ILE A 170 12.32 -7.47 -1.00
C ILE A 170 13.15 -7.20 -2.26
N ARG A 171 12.49 -6.94 -3.39
CA ARG A 171 13.11 -6.69 -4.70
C ARG A 171 13.43 -5.22 -4.93
N LYS A 172 12.54 -4.34 -4.46
CA LYS A 172 12.76 -2.88 -4.44
C LYS A 172 12.18 -2.31 -3.16
N GLU A 173 12.80 -1.24 -2.70
CA GLU A 173 12.34 -0.46 -1.57
C GLU A 173 12.41 1.02 -1.95
N ALA A 174 11.36 1.77 -1.61
CA ALA A 174 11.38 3.22 -1.59
C ALA A 174 10.86 3.68 -0.22
N THR A 175 11.58 4.61 0.39
CA THR A 175 11.16 5.23 1.64
C THR A 175 11.01 6.71 1.39
N ILE A 176 9.89 7.27 1.81
CA ILE A 176 9.49 8.60 1.37
C ILE A 176 8.98 9.44 2.53
N ASN A 177 9.10 10.75 2.32
CA ASN A 177 8.28 11.73 2.99
C ASN A 177 7.25 12.23 2.00
N SER A 178 5.99 11.87 2.26
CA SER A 178 4.85 12.48 1.59
C SER A 178 4.27 13.55 2.53
N ARG A 179 4.07 14.78 2.03
CA ARG A 179 3.24 15.79 2.70
C ARG A 179 1.90 15.76 1.98
N ASP A 180 0.82 15.43 2.69
CA ASP A 180 -0.57 15.21 2.21
C ASP A 180 -0.95 15.67 0.79
N ILE A 181 -1.72 14.82 0.09
CA ILE A 181 -2.50 15.05 -1.15
C ILE A 181 -1.72 15.55 -2.37
N ARG A 182 -0.47 15.98 -2.19
CA ARG A 182 0.33 16.55 -3.27
C ARG A 182 1.07 15.45 -4.04
N VAL A 183 1.12 15.70 -5.34
CA VAL A 183 2.02 15.12 -6.35
C VAL A 183 3.50 15.10 -5.93
N THR A 184 3.88 15.86 -4.90
CA THR A 184 5.26 16.10 -4.51
C THR A 184 5.62 15.39 -3.21
N GLY A 185 6.63 14.54 -3.26
CA GLY A 185 7.30 13.97 -2.10
C GLY A 185 8.79 13.80 -2.37
N THR A 186 9.51 13.32 -1.37
CA THR A 186 10.97 13.11 -1.45
C THR A 186 11.35 11.75 -0.93
N GLU A 187 12.23 11.06 -1.65
CA GLU A 187 12.87 9.84 -1.15
C GLU A 187 13.86 10.16 -0.01
N VAL A 188 13.96 9.25 0.96
CA VAL A 188 14.74 9.42 2.19
C VAL A 188 15.82 8.34 2.28
N GLY A 189 17.02 8.61 1.77
CA GLY A 189 18.13 7.65 1.85
C GLY A 189 18.83 7.58 3.21
N PHE A 190 18.87 8.68 3.95
CA PHE A 190 19.61 8.77 5.22
C PHE A 190 18.69 8.51 6.42
N LEU A 191 19.04 7.53 7.26
CA LEU A 191 18.28 7.09 8.43
C LEU A 191 16.77 6.92 8.15
N PRO A 192 16.38 6.10 7.16
CA PRO A 192 14.99 6.03 6.69
C PRO A 192 14.01 5.65 7.79
N ASN A 193 14.36 4.71 8.68
CA ASN A 193 13.48 4.29 9.78
C ASN A 193 13.19 5.43 10.78
N LEU A 194 14.06 6.44 10.87
CA LEU A 194 13.87 7.62 11.70
C LEU A 194 13.16 8.76 10.94
N ARG A 195 13.46 8.91 9.64
CA ARG A 195 13.15 10.13 8.88
C ARG A 195 12.07 9.99 7.80
N ALA A 196 11.73 8.78 7.37
CA ALA A 196 10.69 8.55 6.38
C ALA A 196 9.31 8.38 7.06
N THR A 197 8.27 8.91 6.44
CA THR A 197 6.87 8.72 6.89
C THR A 197 6.23 7.46 6.33
N TYR A 198 6.67 6.98 5.16
CA TYR A 198 6.16 5.75 4.54
C TYR A 198 7.28 4.87 3.98
N GLY A 199 7.00 3.56 3.96
CA GLY A 199 7.76 2.58 3.19
C GLY A 199 6.90 1.98 2.07
N ILE A 200 7.52 1.73 0.93
CA ILE A 200 6.93 1.08 -0.24
C ILE A 200 7.89 -0.03 -0.66
N TYR A 201 7.38 -1.25 -0.80
CA TYR A 201 8.20 -2.43 -1.07
C TYR A 201 7.61 -3.21 -2.22
N LEU A 202 8.42 -3.48 -3.24
CA LEU A 202 8.15 -4.50 -4.24
C LEU A 202 8.74 -5.80 -3.71
N ILE A 203 7.88 -6.79 -3.48
CA ILE A 203 8.25 -8.09 -2.94
C ILE A 203 8.03 -9.21 -3.97
N GLY A 204 8.72 -10.32 -3.78
CA GLY A 204 8.58 -11.52 -4.59
C GLY A 204 8.85 -12.78 -3.78
N ARG A 205 8.55 -13.94 -4.38
CA ARG A 205 9.02 -15.24 -3.88
C ARG A 205 10.54 -15.29 -3.83
#